data_AF-A0A2J8XJR0-F1
#
_entry.id   AF-A0A2J8XJR0-F1
#
_cell.length_a   1.000
_cell.length_b   1.000
_cell.length_c   1.000
_cell.angle_alpha   90.00
_cell.angle_beta   90.00
_cell.angle_gamma   90.00
#
_symmetry.space_group_name_H-M   'P 1'
#
loop_
_entity.id
_entity.type
_entity.pdbx_description
1 polymer ?
#
loop_
_entity_poly.entity_id
_entity_poly.type
_entity_poly.pdbx_seq_one_letter_code
_entity_poly.pdbx_strand_id
1 'polypeptide(L)'
;MSVKGCFTDFHIDFGGTSVWYHVFRGGKIFWLIPPTLHNLALYEEWVLSGKQSDIFLGDRVERCQRIELKQGYTFFIPSGWIHAVYTPVDSLVFGGNILHSFNVPMQLRIYEIEDRTRVQPKFRYPFYYEMCWYVLERYVYCVTQRSHLTQEYQ
;
A
#
# COMPACT_ATOMS: atom_id res chain seq x y z
N MET A 1 11.20 10.29 -7.32
CA MET A 1 12.58 10.86 -7.27
C MET A 1 12.92 11.12 -5.82
N SER A 2 14.12 10.77 -5.37
CA SER A 2 14.53 11.05 -3.98
C SER A 2 16.03 11.34 -3.94
N VAL A 3 16.43 12.32 -3.13
CA VAL A 3 17.84 12.63 -2.89
C VAL A 3 18.40 11.77 -1.75
N LYS A 4 19.72 11.67 -1.66
CA LYS A 4 20.44 11.01 -0.58
C LYS A 4 19.99 11.54 0.79
N GLY A 5 19.73 10.63 1.71
CA GLY A 5 19.32 10.95 3.08
C GLY A 5 17.81 11.06 3.28
N CYS A 6 17.00 11.07 2.23
CA CYS A 6 15.54 11.06 2.38
C CYS A 6 15.06 9.80 3.10
N PHE A 7 14.11 9.99 4.01
CA PHE A 7 13.40 8.94 4.72
C PHE A 7 11.89 9.16 4.59
N THR A 8 11.16 8.11 4.23
CA THR A 8 9.71 8.04 4.28
C THR A 8 9.36 7.03 5.36
N ASP A 9 8.67 7.49 6.40
CA ASP A 9 8.38 6.68 7.58
C ASP A 9 7.35 5.57 7.30
N PHE A 10 7.11 4.72 8.29
CA PHE A 10 6.21 3.57 8.16
C PHE A 10 4.81 3.97 7.71
N HIS A 11 4.35 3.35 6.63
CA HIS A 11 3.01 3.55 6.08
C HIS A 11 2.51 2.27 5.42
N ILE A 12 1.22 2.26 5.12
CA ILE A 12 0.58 1.30 4.23
C ILE A 12 0.06 2.10 3.03
N ASP A 13 0.28 1.60 1.82
CA ASP A 13 -0.20 2.29 0.62
C ASP A 13 -1.72 2.37 0.57
N PHE A 14 -2.19 3.48 -0.01
CA PHE A 14 -3.59 3.89 0.02
C PHE A 14 -4.52 2.83 -0.58
N GLY A 15 -5.70 2.65 0.02
CA GLY A 15 -6.68 1.62 -0.33
C GLY A 15 -6.18 0.18 -0.16
N GLY A 16 -5.06 -0.02 0.53
CA GLY A 16 -4.39 -1.32 0.61
C GLY A 16 -3.91 -1.82 -0.74
N THR A 17 -3.52 -0.93 -1.64
CA THR A 17 -2.95 -1.31 -2.93
C THR A 17 -1.69 -2.17 -2.77
N SER A 18 -1.42 -3.01 -3.77
CA SER A 18 -0.11 -3.61 -3.95
C SER A 18 0.76 -2.69 -4.80
N VAL A 19 2.07 -2.76 -4.63
CA VAL A 19 3.01 -1.87 -5.33
C VAL A 19 4.01 -2.66 -6.15
N TRP A 20 4.33 -2.13 -7.33
CA TRP A 20 5.52 -2.50 -8.08
C TRP A 20 6.49 -1.32 -8.11
N TYR A 21 7.78 -1.62 -7.93
CA TYR A 21 8.82 -0.63 -7.72
C TYR A 21 10.08 -1.03 -8.46
N HIS A 22 10.50 -0.26 -9.47
CA HIS A 22 11.69 -0.53 -10.28
C HIS A 22 12.75 0.55 -10.07
N VAL A 23 13.91 0.16 -9.56
CA VAL A 23 15.03 1.07 -9.29
C VAL A 23 15.80 1.33 -10.58
N PHE A 24 15.38 2.35 -11.33
CA PHE A 24 16.05 2.73 -12.58
C PHE A 24 17.48 3.25 -12.35
N ARG A 25 17.68 4.08 -11.32
CA ARG A 25 19.00 4.61 -10.92
C ARG A 25 19.10 4.75 -9.41
N GLY A 26 20.25 4.42 -8.84
CA GLY A 26 20.52 4.55 -7.40
C GLY A 26 20.15 3.30 -6.60
N GLY A 27 19.55 3.47 -5.41
CA GLY A 27 19.21 2.38 -4.51
C GLY A 27 18.24 2.79 -3.40
N LYS A 28 17.59 1.81 -2.77
CA LYS A 28 16.66 2.00 -1.65
C LYS A 28 16.89 0.98 -0.55
N ILE A 29 16.61 1.37 0.68
CA ILE A 29 16.54 0.45 1.81
C ILE A 29 15.09 0.46 2.32
N PHE A 30 14.46 -0.70 2.37
CA PHE A 30 13.11 -0.89 2.89
C PHE A 30 13.17 -1.59 4.24
N TRP A 31 12.28 -1.19 5.15
CA TRP A 31 11.88 -1.97 6.30
C TRP A 31 10.48 -2.51 6.04
N LEU A 32 10.26 -3.80 6.26
CA LEU A 32 9.04 -4.51 5.91
C LEU A 32 8.48 -5.21 7.13
N ILE A 33 7.21 -4.96 7.41
CA ILE A 33 6.46 -5.57 8.50
C ILE A 33 5.24 -6.27 7.88
N PRO A 34 5.05 -7.58 8.13
CA PRO A 34 3.94 -8.31 7.54
C PRO A 34 2.60 -7.84 8.11
N PRO A 35 1.52 -7.82 7.30
CA PRO A 35 0.19 -7.34 7.69
C PRO A 35 -0.59 -8.35 8.54
N THR A 36 0.01 -8.81 9.63
CA THR A 36 -0.71 -9.62 10.62
C THR A 36 -1.74 -8.76 11.34
N LEU A 37 -2.81 -9.37 11.86
CA LEU A 37 -3.83 -8.63 12.63
C LEU A 37 -3.22 -7.84 13.80
N HIS A 38 -2.22 -8.43 14.46
CA HIS A 38 -1.49 -7.77 15.54
C HIS A 38 -0.69 -6.56 15.05
N ASN A 39 0.08 -6.69 13.97
CA ASN A 39 0.88 -5.59 13.43
C ASN A 39 0.01 -4.45 12.88
N LEU A 40 -1.14 -4.77 12.26
CA LEU A 40 -2.08 -3.76 11.79
C LEU A 40 -2.73 -2.99 12.95
N ALA A 41 -3.04 -3.65 14.07
CA ALA A 41 -3.53 -2.98 15.27
C ALA A 41 -2.47 -2.06 15.88
N LEU A 42 -1.21 -2.52 15.96
CA LEU A 42 -0.08 -1.70 16.41
C LEU A 42 0.13 -0.49 15.50
N TYR A 43 0.03 -0.66 14.18
CA TYR A 43 0.12 0.41 13.21
C TYR A 43 -0.98 1.45 13.41
N GLU A 44 -2.24 1.00 13.55
CA GLU A 44 -3.37 1.91 13.76
C GLU A 44 -3.24 2.70 15.07
N GLU A 45 -2.87 2.04 16.17
CA GLU A 45 -2.59 2.72 17.45
C GLU A 45 -1.43 3.73 17.32
N TRP A 46 -0.35 3.33 16.65
CA TRP A 46 0.80 4.20 16.42
C TRP A 46 0.42 5.44 15.60
N VAL A 47 -0.37 5.29 14.54
CA VAL A 47 -0.86 6.42 13.74
C VAL A 47 -1.69 7.38 14.60
N LEU A 48 -2.62 6.85 15.40
CA LEU A 48 -3.51 7.63 16.26
C LEU A 48 -2.79 8.29 17.45
N SER A 49 -1.65 7.73 17.89
CA SER A 49 -0.90 8.25 19.04
C SER A 49 -0.27 9.63 18.81
N GLY A 50 -0.04 10.01 17.54
CA GLY A 50 0.70 11.22 17.17
C GLY A 50 2.21 11.17 17.48
N LYS A 51 2.74 10.06 18.01
CA LYS A 51 4.15 9.88 18.39
C LYS A 51 5.02 9.28 17.28
N GLN A 52 4.63 9.52 16.03
CA GLN A 52 5.30 8.94 14.85
C GLN A 52 6.77 9.38 14.75
N SER A 53 7.08 10.61 15.16
CA SER A 53 8.45 11.13 15.20
C SER A 53 9.36 10.49 16.25
N ASP A 54 8.77 9.89 17.29
CA ASP A 54 9.51 9.44 18.48
C ASP A 54 9.71 7.92 18.49
N ILE A 55 8.89 7.18 17.73
CA ILE A 55 8.82 5.72 17.76
C ILE A 55 9.11 5.15 16.39
N PHE A 56 10.23 4.46 16.26
CA PHE A 56 10.51 3.62 15.09
C PHE A 56 9.67 2.34 15.16
N LEU A 57 8.58 2.26 14.37
CA LEU A 57 7.60 1.16 14.45
C LEU A 57 8.23 -0.23 14.23
N GLY A 58 9.31 -0.31 13.45
CA GLY A 58 10.08 -1.54 13.24
C GLY A 58 10.58 -2.21 14.51
N ASP A 59 10.80 -1.46 15.59
CA ASP A 59 11.26 -1.98 16.88
C ASP A 59 10.10 -2.44 17.79
N ARG A 60 8.85 -2.19 17.38
CA ARG A 60 7.63 -2.51 18.15
C ARG A 60 6.98 -3.83 17.73
N VAL A 61 7.45 -4.44 16.65
CA VAL A 61 6.93 -5.69 16.10
C VAL A 61 7.91 -6.84 16.34
N GLU A 62 7.41 -8.07 16.38
CA GLU A 62 8.26 -9.26 16.58
C GLU A 62 9.28 -9.44 15.43
N ARG A 63 8.86 -9.16 14.19
CA ARG A 63 9.67 -9.38 12.99
C ARG A 63 9.54 -8.20 12.04
N CYS A 64 10.69 -7.59 11.75
CA CYS A 64 10.85 -6.54 10.75
C CYS A 64 12.03 -6.90 9.85
N GLN A 65 11.81 -7.00 8.54
CA GLN A 65 12.87 -7.30 7.59
C GLN A 65 13.40 -6.01 6.97
N ARG A 66 14.72 -5.78 7.07
CA ARG A 66 15.39 -4.73 6.31
C ARG A 66 15.98 -5.32 5.02
N ILE A 67 15.66 -4.73 3.86
CA ILE A 67 16.16 -5.17 2.56
C ILE A 67 16.73 -3.99 1.76
N GLU A 68 17.80 -4.26 1.01
CA GLU A 68 18.40 -3.30 0.08
C GLU A 68 17.97 -3.63 -1.36
N LEU A 69 17.41 -2.64 -2.06
CA LEU A 69 17.14 -2.68 -3.49
C LEU A 69 18.25 -1.93 -4.23
N LYS A 70 18.91 -2.64 -5.15
CA LYS A 70 19.95 -2.09 -6.00
C LYS A 70 19.38 -1.66 -7.35
N GLN A 71 20.14 -0.87 -8.08
CA GLN A 71 19.80 -0.49 -9.45
C GLN A 71 19.48 -1.73 -10.31
N GLY A 72 18.39 -1.64 -11.09
CA GLY A 72 17.87 -2.71 -11.93
C GLY A 72 16.92 -3.66 -11.22
N TYR A 73 16.79 -3.61 -9.89
CA TYR A 73 15.85 -4.48 -9.18
C TYR A 73 14.41 -4.01 -9.39
N THR A 74 13.51 -4.99 -9.51
CA THR A 74 12.07 -4.80 -9.43
C THR A 74 11.57 -5.46 -8.16
N PHE A 75 10.81 -4.72 -7.37
CA PHE A 75 10.31 -5.13 -6.08
C PHE A 75 8.78 -5.03 -6.06
N PHE A 76 8.13 -6.05 -5.53
CA PHE A 76 6.69 -6.11 -5.37
C PHE A 76 6.33 -6.17 -3.88
N ILE A 77 5.46 -5.25 -3.46
CA ILE A 77 4.94 -5.18 -2.10
C ILE A 77 3.47 -5.60 -2.14
N PRO A 78 3.07 -6.69 -1.46
CA PRO A 78 1.67 -7.10 -1.42
C PRO A 78 0.82 -6.12 -0.61
N SER A 79 -0.50 -6.15 -0.87
CA SER A 79 -1.51 -5.41 -0.12
C SER A 79 -1.31 -5.48 1.40
N GLY A 80 -1.36 -4.32 2.05
CA GLY A 80 -1.37 -4.17 3.51
C GLY A 80 -0.01 -4.14 4.20
N TRP A 81 1.09 -4.47 3.51
CA TRP A 81 2.41 -4.47 4.12
C TRP A 81 2.82 -3.09 4.61
N ILE A 82 3.15 -3.01 5.91
CA ILE A 82 3.62 -1.78 6.53
C ILE A 82 5.11 -1.65 6.22
N HIS A 83 5.51 -0.50 5.68
CA HIS A 83 6.89 -0.32 5.26
C HIS A 83 7.39 1.12 5.38
N ALA A 84 8.68 1.26 5.64
CA ALA A 84 9.42 2.52 5.63
C ALA A 84 10.56 2.45 4.63
N VAL A 85 10.99 3.60 4.09
CA VAL A 85 11.96 3.66 2.99
C VAL A 85 13.03 4.71 3.26
N TYR A 86 14.30 4.29 3.15
CA TYR A 86 15.46 5.17 3.18
C TYR A 86 16.16 5.21 1.82
N THR A 87 16.67 6.39 1.47
CA THR A 87 17.41 6.64 0.23
C THR A 87 18.90 6.85 0.51
N PRO A 88 19.77 5.83 0.37
CA PRO A 88 21.20 5.95 0.67
C PRO A 88 22.00 6.78 -0.35
N VAL A 89 21.49 6.90 -1.57
CA VAL A 89 22.08 7.66 -2.69
C VAL A 89 20.98 8.28 -3.55
N ASP A 90 21.27 9.36 -4.26
CA ASP A 90 20.32 9.97 -5.20
C ASP A 90 19.76 8.92 -6.16
N SER A 91 18.42 8.87 -6.23
CA SER A 91 17.73 7.75 -6.88
C SER A 91 16.54 8.19 -7.71
N LEU A 92 16.38 7.51 -8.85
CA LEU A 92 15.22 7.59 -9.72
C LEU A 92 14.58 6.21 -9.80
N VAL A 93 13.27 6.18 -9.57
CA VAL A 93 12.46 4.96 -9.51
C VAL A 93 11.20 5.18 -10.32
N PHE A 94 10.79 4.15 -11.05
CA PHE A 94 9.46 4.03 -11.63
C PHE A 94 8.66 2.98 -10.87
N GLY A 95 7.38 3.24 -10.63
CA GLY A 95 6.52 2.33 -9.90
C GLY A 95 5.06 2.73 -10.00
N GLY A 96 4.20 1.94 -9.37
CA GLY A 96 2.78 2.20 -9.35
C GLY A 96 2.04 1.31 -8.36
N ASN A 97 0.81 1.72 -8.07
CA ASN A 97 -0.10 1.08 -7.13
C ASN A 97 -1.21 0.36 -7.93
N ILE A 98 -1.58 -0.85 -7.50
CA ILE A 98 -2.57 -1.68 -8.18
C ILE A 98 -3.46 -2.36 -7.13
N LEU A 99 -4.78 -2.30 -7.33
CA LEU A 99 -5.75 -3.19 -6.68
C LEU A 99 -5.94 -4.43 -7.55
N HIS A 100 -6.10 -5.59 -6.94
CA HIS A 100 -6.33 -6.85 -7.64
C HIS A 100 -7.33 -7.74 -6.90
N SER A 101 -7.98 -8.65 -7.62
CA SER A 101 -9.09 -9.44 -7.08
C SER A 101 -8.66 -10.63 -6.21
N PHE A 102 -7.36 -10.82 -5.96
CA PHE A 102 -6.83 -11.97 -5.22
C PHE A 102 -6.58 -11.70 -3.73
N ASN A 103 -6.68 -10.45 -3.27
CA ASN A 103 -6.55 -10.12 -1.85
C ASN A 103 -7.51 -8.99 -1.42
N VAL A 104 -8.74 -9.03 -1.95
CA VAL A 104 -9.81 -8.06 -1.62
C VAL A 104 -10.02 -7.89 -0.11
N PRO A 105 -10.00 -8.95 0.73
CA PRO A 105 -10.19 -8.77 2.17
C PRO A 105 -9.14 -7.87 2.84
N MET A 106 -7.87 -7.93 2.41
CA MET A 106 -6.84 -7.05 2.93
C MET A 106 -7.03 -5.61 2.44
N GLN A 107 -7.34 -5.42 1.15
CA GLN A 107 -7.61 -4.10 0.58
C GLN A 107 -8.74 -3.38 1.34
N LEU A 108 -9.86 -4.06 1.59
CA LEU A 108 -10.97 -3.53 2.38
C LEU A 108 -10.55 -3.22 3.82
N ARG A 109 -9.78 -4.11 4.47
CA ARG A 109 -9.28 -3.88 5.84
C ARG A 109 -8.43 -2.62 5.95
N ILE A 110 -7.55 -2.36 4.99
CA ILE A 110 -6.74 -1.14 4.97
C ILE A 110 -7.62 0.09 4.74
N TYR A 111 -8.58 0.00 3.83
CA TYR A 111 -9.54 1.09 3.61
C TYR A 111 -10.29 1.46 4.90
N GLU A 112 -10.70 0.47 5.71
CA GLU A 112 -11.33 0.72 7.01
C GLU A 112 -10.36 1.33 8.05
N ILE A 113 -9.07 0.96 8.03
CA ILE A 113 -8.04 1.62 8.87
C ILE A 113 -7.92 3.09 8.49
N GLU A 114 -7.90 3.42 7.19
CA GLU A 114 -7.87 4.82 6.73
C GLU A 114 -9.09 5.62 7.23
N ASP A 115 -10.28 5.00 7.25
CA ASP A 115 -11.50 5.61 7.79
C ASP A 115 -11.34 5.92 9.29
N ARG A 116 -10.89 4.93 10.09
CA ARG A 116 -10.74 5.08 11.55
C ARG A 116 -9.64 6.06 11.93
N THR A 117 -8.55 6.08 11.17
CA THR A 117 -7.43 7.02 11.32
C THR A 117 -7.69 8.39 10.70
N ARG A 118 -8.85 8.58 10.04
CA ARG A 118 -9.30 9.84 9.45
C ARG A 118 -8.34 10.40 8.41
N VAL A 119 -7.79 9.53 7.55
CA VAL A 119 -6.94 9.94 6.43
C VAL A 119 -7.70 10.93 5.54
N GLN A 120 -7.06 12.05 5.20
CA GLN A 120 -7.68 13.08 4.36
C GLN A 120 -8.00 12.51 2.96
N PRO A 121 -9.18 12.82 2.37
CA PRO A 121 -9.60 12.23 1.09
C PRO A 121 -8.59 12.36 -0.05
N LYS A 122 -7.79 13.44 -0.09
CA LYS A 122 -6.74 13.66 -1.09
C LYS A 122 -5.61 12.62 -1.09
N PHE A 123 -5.48 11.85 -0.01
CA PHE A 123 -4.48 10.79 0.15
C PHE A 123 -5.07 9.38 0.04
N ARG A 124 -6.36 9.27 -0.28
CA ARG A 124 -7.05 7.97 -0.41
C ARG A 124 -7.16 7.55 -1.88
N TYR A 125 -7.43 6.27 -2.09
CA TYR A 125 -7.66 5.75 -3.44
C TYR A 125 -8.90 6.43 -4.07
N PRO A 126 -8.78 7.06 -5.24
CA PRO A 126 -9.91 7.74 -5.87
C PRO A 126 -10.93 6.71 -6.39
N PHE A 127 -12.21 7.00 -6.17
CA PHE A 127 -13.33 6.15 -6.65
C PHE A 127 -13.27 4.71 -6.14
N TYR A 128 -12.82 4.48 -4.90
CA TYR A 128 -12.56 3.13 -4.38
C TYR A 128 -13.81 2.24 -4.40
N TYR A 129 -14.95 2.73 -3.87
CA TYR A 129 -16.17 1.93 -3.85
C TYR A 129 -16.86 1.85 -5.21
N GLU A 130 -16.75 2.88 -6.05
CA GLU A 130 -17.19 2.85 -7.44
C GLU A 130 -16.43 1.75 -8.22
N MET A 131 -15.11 1.65 -8.02
CA MET A 131 -14.31 0.57 -8.57
C MET A 131 -14.78 -0.79 -8.05
N CYS A 132 -15.10 -0.92 -6.75
CA CYS A 132 -15.64 -2.17 -6.20
C CYS A 132 -16.96 -2.60 -6.88
N TRP A 133 -17.85 -1.65 -7.19
CA TRP A 133 -19.09 -1.96 -7.94
C TRP A 133 -18.80 -2.50 -9.33
N TYR A 134 -17.87 -1.87 -10.06
CA TYR A 134 -17.46 -2.37 -11.37
C TYR A 134 -16.78 -3.73 -11.29
N VAL A 135 -16.01 -4.02 -10.24
CA VAL A 135 -15.44 -5.37 -10.04
C VAL A 135 -16.55 -6.42 -9.93
N LEU A 136 -17.59 -6.18 -9.13
CA LEU A 136 -18.72 -7.10 -9.00
C LEU A 136 -19.44 -7.30 -10.34
N GLU A 137 -19.70 -6.20 -11.05
CA GLU A 137 -20.31 -6.24 -12.38
C GLU A 137 -19.49 -7.10 -13.36
N ARG A 138 -18.16 -6.87 -13.43
CA ARG A 138 -17.27 -7.62 -14.32
C ARG A 138 -17.22 -9.10 -13.99
N TYR A 139 -17.21 -9.47 -12.71
CA TYR A 139 -17.24 -10.88 -12.30
C TYR A 139 -18.55 -11.56 -12.73
N VAL A 140 -19.70 -10.94 -12.45
CA VAL A 140 -21.00 -11.49 -12.84
C VAL A 140 -21.10 -11.60 -14.35
N TYR A 141 -20.72 -10.56 -15.10
CA TYR A 141 -20.77 -10.56 -16.56
C TYR A 141 -19.88 -11.65 -17.16
N CYS A 142 -18.60 -11.72 -16.77
CA CYS A 142 -17.66 -12.69 -17.33
C CYS A 142 -18.09 -14.15 -17.06
N VAL A 143 -18.67 -14.44 -15.90
CA VAL A 143 -19.04 -15.80 -15.52
C VAL A 143 -20.44 -16.19 -16.02
N THR A 144 -21.39 -15.26 -16.02
CA THR A 144 -22.82 -15.56 -16.25
C THR A 144 -23.39 -14.98 -17.54
N GLN A 145 -22.62 -14.14 -18.24
CA GLN A 145 -23.06 -13.37 -19.43
C GLN A 145 -24.23 -12.42 -19.16
N ARG A 146 -24.52 -12.12 -17.88
CA ARG A 146 -25.52 -11.15 -17.46
C ARG A 146 -24.86 -9.81 -17.13
N SER A 147 -25.17 -8.77 -17.90
CA SER A 147 -24.72 -7.40 -17.59
C SER A 147 -25.64 -6.75 -16.55
N HIS A 148 -25.02 -5.96 -15.67
CA HIS A 148 -25.71 -5.07 -14.72
C HIS A 148 -25.39 -3.59 -14.97
N LEU A 149 -24.71 -3.27 -16.08
CA LEU A 149 -24.53 -1.90 -16.55
C LEU A 149 -25.80 -1.39 -17.23
N THR A 150 -25.94 -0.07 -17.30
CA THR A 150 -27.00 0.57 -18.08
C THR A 150 -26.80 0.30 -19.57
N GLN A 151 -27.86 0.41 -20.38
CA GLN A 151 -27.79 0.15 -21.83
C GLN A 151 -26.74 0.98 -22.57
N GLU A 152 -26.41 2.17 -22.08
CA GLU A 152 -25.37 3.03 -22.64
C GLU A 152 -23.95 2.42 -22.50
N TYR A 153 -23.74 1.59 -21.47
CA TYR A 153 -22.42 1.03 -21.11
C TYR A 153 -22.36 -0.50 -21.26
N GLN A 154 -23.38 -1.11 -21.89
CA GLN A 154 -23.37 -2.52 -22.30
C GLN A 154 -22.66 -2.70 -23.65
#